data_AF-A0A9P7C089-F1
#
_entry.id   AF-A0A9P7C089-F1
#
_cell.length_a   1.000
_cell.length_b   1.000
_cell.length_c   1.000
_cell.angle_alpha   90.00
_cell.angle_beta   90.00
_cell.angle_gamma   90.00
#
_symmetry.space_group_name_H-M   'P 1'
#
loop_
_entity.id
_entity.type
_entity.pdbx_description
1 polymer ?
#
loop_
_entity_poly.entity_id
_entity_poly.type
_entity_poly.pdbx_seq_one_letter_code
_entity_poly.pdbx_strand_id
1 'polypeptide(L)'
;MSILQPLLEENSKIPMSSHCNLPGAIITLDTDPNAFAFRRQYDTPLAYEKLLDEQVQTWLNDHVIEPAPANTRFNNPVLFVGKKDIHGQYTKKRANALTSHQPPSST
;
A
#
# COMPACT_ATOMS: atom_id res chain seq x y z
N MET A 1 27.24 -19.39 -11.89
CA MET A 1 25.91 -19.08 -11.32
C MET A 1 25.70 -19.70 -9.92
N SER A 2 26.68 -20.36 -9.29
CA SER A 2 26.46 -21.11 -8.04
C SER A 2 26.57 -20.30 -6.73
N ILE A 3 27.35 -19.21 -6.71
CA ILE A 3 27.63 -18.46 -5.46
C ILE A 3 26.42 -17.62 -5.00
N LEU A 4 25.58 -17.17 -5.94
CA LEU A 4 24.41 -16.32 -5.65
C LEU A 4 23.19 -17.12 -5.18
N GLN A 5 23.11 -18.40 -5.55
CA GLN A 5 21.94 -19.22 -5.27
C GLN A 5 21.61 -19.36 -3.76
N PRO A 6 22.57 -19.61 -2.86
CA PRO A 6 22.28 -19.62 -1.42
C PRO A 6 21.81 -18.24 -0.91
N LEU A 7 22.38 -17.15 -1.43
CA LEU A 7 21.99 -15.79 -1.03
C LEU A 7 20.56 -15.45 -1.49
N LEU A 8 20.16 -15.91 -2.67
CA LEU A 8 18.80 -15.74 -3.17
C LEU A 8 17.79 -16.56 -2.34
N GLU A 9 18.14 -17.79 -1.96
CA GLU A 9 17.31 -18.62 -1.08
C GLU A 9 17.17 -18.06 0.33
N GLU A 10 18.22 -17.44 0.87
CA GLU A 10 18.14 -16.73 2.14
C GLU A 10 17.25 -15.50 2.03
N ASN A 11 17.43 -14.68 0.99
CA ASN A 11 16.60 -13.51 0.75
C ASN A 11 15.12 -13.87 0.54
N SER A 12 14.82 -14.99 -0.12
CA SER A 12 13.43 -15.41 -0.35
C SER A 12 12.70 -15.85 0.93
N LYS A 13 13.43 -16.13 2.02
CA LYS A 13 12.85 -16.48 3.33
C LYS A 13 12.51 -15.26 4.17
N ILE A 14 12.95 -14.06 3.77
CA ILE A 14 12.62 -12.81 4.46
C ILE A 14 11.10 -12.61 4.38
N PRO A 15 10.38 -12.50 5.51
CA PRO A 15 8.94 -12.28 5.49
C PRO A 15 8.61 -10.95 4.80
N MET A 16 7.55 -10.91 3.99
CA MET A 16 7.06 -9.67 3.35
C MET A 16 6.67 -8.59 4.37
N SER A 17 6.28 -9.00 5.58
CA SER A 17 5.98 -8.12 6.72
C SER A 17 7.21 -7.55 7.43
N SER A 18 8.42 -7.94 7.03
CA SER A 18 9.65 -7.47 7.67
C SER A 18 9.95 -6.01 7.31
N HIS A 19 10.37 -5.25 8.32
CA HIS A 19 10.84 -3.87 8.14
C HIS A 19 12.36 -3.86 7.98
N CYS A 20 12.88 -2.88 7.25
CA CYS A 20 14.31 -2.66 7.16
C CYS A 20 14.87 -2.33 8.55
N ASN A 21 15.89 -3.07 8.98
CA ASN A 21 16.54 -2.92 10.28
C ASN A 21 17.64 -1.85 10.31
N LEU A 22 17.87 -1.15 9.19
CA LEU A 22 18.85 -0.07 9.12
C LEU A 22 18.39 1.10 10.02
N PRO A 23 19.28 1.66 10.88
CA PRO A 23 18.94 2.85 11.66
C PRO A 23 18.49 4.00 10.76
N GLY A 24 17.33 4.60 11.07
CA GLY A 24 16.73 5.67 10.27
C GLY A 24 15.89 5.22 9.07
N ALA A 25 15.68 3.91 8.88
CA ALA A 25 14.75 3.41 7.85
C ALA A 25 13.29 3.80 8.10
N ILE A 26 12.93 4.13 9.35
CA ILE A 26 11.62 4.64 9.73
C ILE A 26 11.71 6.16 9.84
N ILE A 27 10.88 6.86 9.07
CA ILE A 27 10.76 8.32 9.07
C ILE A 27 9.37 8.66 9.60
N THR A 28 9.32 9.60 10.55
CA THR A 28 8.06 10.13 11.09
C THR A 28 7.72 11.45 10.41
N LEU A 29 6.47 11.59 9.97
CA LEU A 29 5.94 12.83 9.43
C LEU A 29 5.02 13.46 10.46
N ASP A 30 5.46 14.57 11.04
CA ASP A 30 4.66 15.31 12.02
C ASP A 30 3.52 16.04 11.32
N THR A 31 2.35 16.03 11.95
CA THR A 31 1.17 16.79 11.52
C THR A 31 0.77 17.76 12.63
N ASP A 32 0.20 18.90 12.25
CA ASP A 32 -0.30 19.85 13.24
C ASP A 32 -1.33 19.19 14.17
N PRO A 33 -1.41 19.59 15.44
CA PRO A 33 -2.43 19.09 16.35
C PRO A 33 -3.82 19.22 15.74
N ASN A 34 -4.59 18.12 15.77
CA ASN A 34 -5.92 18.02 15.16
C ASN A 34 -5.99 18.16 13.62
N ALA A 35 -4.87 18.11 12.90
CA ALA A 35 -4.90 18.02 11.44
C ALA A 35 -5.57 16.71 11.00
N PHE A 36 -6.44 16.79 10.00
CA PHE A 36 -7.02 15.63 9.32
C PHE A 36 -7.29 15.95 7.86
N ALA A 37 -7.25 14.92 7.01
CA ALA A 37 -7.55 15.04 5.59
C ALA A 37 -8.62 14.01 5.21
N PHE A 38 -9.82 14.49 4.90
CA PHE A 38 -10.94 13.65 4.53
C PHE A 38 -11.53 14.05 3.18
N ARG A 39 -11.60 13.09 2.28
CA ARG A 39 -12.34 13.17 1.02
C ARG A 39 -13.10 11.87 0.82
N ARG A 40 -14.38 11.95 0.45
CA ARG A 40 -15.22 10.77 0.18
C ARG A 40 -14.67 9.99 -1.03
N GLN A 41 -14.77 8.66 -1.00
CA GLN A 41 -14.51 7.80 -2.16
C GLN A 41 -15.51 8.09 -3.28
N TYR A 42 -15.00 8.30 -4.49
CA TYR A 42 -15.84 8.43 -5.69
C TYR A 42 -16.44 7.08 -6.08
N ASP A 43 -17.55 7.13 -6.81
CA ASP A 43 -18.19 5.92 -7.31
C ASP A 43 -17.22 5.14 -8.21
N THR A 44 -16.99 3.88 -7.83
CA THR A 44 -16.15 2.97 -8.60
C THR A 44 -17.01 2.35 -9.72
N PRO A 45 -16.57 2.40 -10.99
CA PRO A 45 -17.28 1.69 -12.06
C PRO A 45 -17.35 0.19 -11.76
N LEU A 46 -18.52 -0.42 -11.97
CA LEU A 46 -18.76 -1.87 -11.74
C LEU A 46 -17.70 -2.77 -12.39
N ALA A 47 -17.21 -2.39 -13.57
CA ALA A 47 -16.17 -3.13 -14.28
C ALA A 47 -14.82 -3.20 -13.53
N TYR A 48 -14.61 -2.36 -12.51
CA TYR A 48 -13.38 -2.26 -11.74
C TYR A 48 -13.51 -2.70 -10.28
N GLU A 49 -14.71 -3.06 -9.79
CA GLU A 49 -14.90 -3.50 -8.41
C GLU A 49 -14.09 -4.75 -8.10
N LYS A 50 -14.24 -5.81 -8.91
CA LYS A 50 -13.47 -7.05 -8.76
C LYS A 50 -11.96 -6.79 -8.80
N LEU A 51 -11.51 -5.89 -9.68
CA LEU A 51 -10.10 -5.52 -9.79
C LEU A 51 -9.61 -4.76 -8.54
N LEU A 52 -10.46 -3.92 -7.94
CA LEU A 52 -10.18 -3.24 -6.68
C LEU A 52 -9.99 -4.27 -5.56
N ASP A 53 -10.94 -5.19 -5.43
CA ASP A 53 -10.94 -6.19 -4.36
C ASP A 53 -9.71 -7.10 -4.42
N GLU A 54 -9.36 -7.60 -5.62
CA GLU A 54 -8.16 -8.40 -5.84
C GLU A 54 -6.88 -7.63 -5.47
N GLN A 55 -6.82 -6.34 -5.80
CA GLN A 55 -5.66 -5.50 -5.50
C GLN A 55 -5.54 -5.20 -4.00
N VAL A 56 -6.67 -4.89 -3.33
CA VAL A 56 -6.73 -4.66 -1.88
C VAL A 56 -6.35 -5.93 -1.13
N GLN A 57 -6.87 -7.08 -1.54
CA GLN A 57 -6.53 -8.37 -0.92
C GLN A 57 -5.05 -8.68 -1.07
N THR A 58 -4.46 -8.38 -2.23
CA THR A 58 -3.00 -8.51 -2.45
C THR A 58 -2.23 -7.65 -1.45
N TRP A 59 -2.60 -6.38 -1.28
CA TRP A 59 -1.94 -5.48 -0.33
C TRP A 59 -2.10 -5.92 1.14
N LEU A 60 -3.25 -6.48 1.50
CA LEU A 60 -3.46 -7.07 2.83
C LEU A 60 -2.57 -8.30 3.05
N ASN A 61 -2.50 -9.21 2.07
CA ASN A 61 -1.67 -10.41 2.14
C ASN A 61 -0.18 -10.08 2.20
N ASP A 62 0.24 -9.05 1.47
CA ASP A 62 1.63 -8.58 1.41
C ASP A 62 1.99 -7.69 2.62
N HIS A 63 1.06 -7.45 3.55
CA HIS A 63 1.22 -6.57 4.71
C HIS A 63 1.60 -5.11 4.34
N VAL A 64 1.17 -4.65 3.17
CA VAL A 64 1.35 -3.26 2.71
C VAL A 64 0.31 -2.32 3.33
N ILE A 65 -0.87 -2.84 3.65
CA ILE A 65 -1.97 -2.12 4.31
C ILE A 65 -2.56 -2.94 5.45
N GLU A 66 -3.27 -2.25 6.35
CA GLU A 66 -4.03 -2.85 7.44
C GLU A 66 -5.39 -2.15 7.60
N PRO A 67 -6.38 -2.80 8.24
CA PRO A 67 -7.64 -2.15 8.58
C PRO A 67 -7.42 -0.94 9.50
N ALA A 68 -7.94 0.22 9.10
CA ALA A 68 -7.90 1.42 9.93
C ALA A 68 -8.94 1.35 11.06
N PRO A 69 -8.72 2.05 12.19
CA PRO A 69 -9.72 2.20 13.23
C PRO A 69 -11.02 2.82 12.70
N ALA A 70 -12.17 2.36 13.20
CA ALA A 70 -13.48 2.79 12.73
C ALA A 70 -13.75 4.30 12.88
N ASN A 71 -13.02 4.97 13.79
CA ASN A 71 -13.12 6.40 14.07
C ASN A 71 -12.01 7.23 13.39
N THR A 72 -11.29 6.70 12.40
CA THR A 72 -10.29 7.48 11.67
C THR A 72 -10.91 8.70 11.00
N ARG A 73 -10.21 9.84 11.05
CA ARG A 73 -10.61 11.09 10.40
C ARG A 73 -9.95 11.27 9.03
N PHE A 74 -9.16 10.29 8.59
CA PHE A 74 -8.41 10.34 7.34
C PHE A 74 -9.07 9.48 6.29
N ASN A 75 -9.27 10.03 5.09
CA ASN A 75 -9.64 9.24 3.92
C ASN A 75 -9.18 9.95 2.65
N ASN A 76 -8.52 9.20 1.76
CA ASN A 76 -8.15 9.65 0.43
C ASN A 76 -8.78 8.71 -0.61
N PRO A 77 -9.42 9.24 -1.67
CA PRO A 77 -10.08 8.41 -2.65
C PRO A 77 -9.06 7.60 -3.47
N VAL A 78 -9.35 6.32 -3.66
CA VAL A 78 -8.64 5.44 -4.57
C VAL A 78 -9.08 5.74 -6.01
N LEU A 79 -8.10 5.89 -6.89
CA LEU A 79 -8.31 6.17 -8.30
C LEU A 79 -7.75 5.06 -9.19
N PHE A 80 -8.44 4.79 -10.29
CA PHE A 80 -7.97 3.86 -11.32
C PHE A 80 -7.23 4.60 -12.43
N VAL A 81 -5.96 4.23 -12.65
CA VAL A 81 -5.13 4.81 -13.70
C VAL A 81 -4.69 3.72 -14.67
N GLY A 82 -4.78 4.00 -15.97
CA GLY A 82 -4.24 3.12 -17.01
C GLY A 82 -2.72 3.17 -17.02
N LYS A 83 -2.06 2.01 -16.89
CA LYS A 83 -0.61 1.89 -17.06
C LYS A 83 -0.27 1.42 -18.46
N LYS A 84 0.79 2.02 -19.03
CA LYS A 84 1.39 1.61 -20.29
C LYS A 84 2.37 0.46 -20.06
N ASP A 85 2.47 -0.44 -21.02
CA ASP A 85 3.54 -1.44 -21.08
C ASP A 85 4.85 -0.83 -21.63
N ILE A 86 5.86 -1.69 -21.80
CA ILE A 86 7.17 -1.30 -22.34
C ILE A 86 7.12 -0.79 -23.78
N HIS A 87 6.03 -1.05 -24.52
CA HIS A 87 5.81 -0.57 -25.88
C HIS A 87 4.92 0.68 -25.93
N GLY A 88 4.54 1.22 -24.76
CA GLY A 88 3.71 2.41 -24.64
C GLY A 88 2.20 2.15 -24.78
N GLN A 89 1.78 0.89 -24.85
CA GLN A 89 0.37 0.51 -25.01
C GLN A 89 -0.32 0.35 -23.66
N TYR A 90 -1.55 0.83 -23.54
CA TYR A 90 -2.33 0.65 -22.31
C TYR A 90 -2.75 -0.81 -22.16
N THR A 91 -2.30 -1.45 -21.09
CA THR A 91 -2.51 -2.90 -20.89
C THR A 91 -3.29 -3.24 -19.63
N LYS A 92 -3.17 -2.43 -18.57
CA LYS A 92 -3.84 -2.68 -17.27
C LYS A 92 -4.25 -1.38 -16.61
N LYS A 93 -5.44 -1.35 -15.99
CA LYS A 93 -5.76 -0.34 -14.98
C LYS A 93 -5.26 -0.81 -13.62
N ARG A 94 -4.78 0.11 -12.79
CA ARG A 94 -4.38 -0.19 -11.41
C ARG A 94 -5.01 0.82 -10.46
N ALA A 95 -5.45 0.32 -9.31
CA ALA A 95 -5.85 1.17 -8.19
C ALA A 95 -4.61 1.81 -7.58
N ASN A 96 -4.65 3.12 -7.37
CA ASN A 96 -3.65 3.85 -6.60
C ASN A 96 -4.26 4.24 -5.25
N ALA A 97 -3.74 3.66 -4.17
CA ALA A 97 -4.05 4.05 -2.80
C ALA A 97 -2.85 4.78 -2.19
N LEU A 98 -3.12 5.80 -1.37
CA LEU A 98 -2.13 6.40 -0.48
C LEU A 98 -2.27 5.72 0.88
N THR A 99 -1.21 5.10 1.37
CA THR A 99 -1.21 4.45 2.69
C THR A 99 -0.82 5.48 3.74
N SER A 100 -1.56 5.53 4.85
CA SER A 100 -1.18 6.29 6.05
C SER A 100 -1.25 5.34 7.24
N HIS A 101 -0.10 5.05 7.84
CA HIS A 101 -0.06 4.35 9.12
C HIS A 101 -0.28 5.39 10.23
N GLN A 102 -1.36 5.26 11.00
CA GLN A 102 -1.49 6.01 12.25
C GLN A 102 -0.82 5.17 13.36
N PRO A 103 0.11 5.75 14.14
CA PRO A 103 0.60 5.06 15.33
C PRO A 103 -0.56 4.83 16.32
N PRO A 104 -0.52 3.74 17.10
CA PRO A 104 -1.55 3.49 18.12
C PRO A 104 -1.58 4.65 19.10
N SER A 105 -2.78 5.18 19.34
CA SER A 105 -3.02 6.20 20.36
C SER A 105 -2.70 5.62 21.74
N SER A 106 -1.69 6.19 22.39
CA SER A 106 -1.34 5.91 23.77
C SER A 106 -2.52 6.26 24.68
N THR A 107 -3.20 5.25 25.22
CA THR A 107 -4.03 5.36 26.43
C THR A 107 -3.18 5.31 27.67
#